data_AF-A0A0V0QUF3-F1
#
_entry.id   AF-A0A0V0QUF3-F1
#
_cell.length_a   1.000
_cell.length_b   1.000
_cell.length_c   1.000
_cell.angle_alpha   90.00
_cell.angle_beta   90.00
_cell.angle_gamma   90.00
#
_symmetry.space_group_name_H-M   'P 1'
#
loop_
_entity.id
_entity.type
_entity.pdbx_description
1 polymer ?
#
loop_
_entity_poly.entity_id
_entity_poly.type
_entity_poly.pdbx_seq_one_letter_code
_entity_poly.pdbx_strand_id
1 'polypeptide(L)'
;MPIKKGKKGKKKKGKKKKVKEYLPLTYNIPEYEDPKIYTPKVDLIIKLASPPNEIFNQTLEQVPISTRVAKIVEQIKKMHQGCVSSVSISKDKYDPEEAMDHDKTLQECGIVDGEIKLFYDYKPITNPLLV
;
A
#
# COMPACT_ATOMS: atom_id res chain seq x y z
N MET A 1 50.64 -8.39 64.06
CA MET A 1 50.24 -8.58 62.65
C MET A 1 48.72 -8.39 62.52
N PRO A 2 48.22 -7.91 61.37
CA PRO A 2 47.16 -6.88 61.26
C PRO A 2 45.75 -7.38 60.92
N ILE A 3 44.79 -6.43 60.82
CA ILE A 3 43.49 -6.39 60.05
C ILE A 3 42.23 -6.26 60.97
N LYS A 4 41.67 -5.04 61.15
CA LYS A 4 40.58 -4.33 60.36
C LYS A 4 39.16 -4.86 60.71
N LYS A 5 38.10 -4.09 60.96
CA LYS A 5 37.68 -2.75 60.49
C LYS A 5 36.69 -2.12 61.50
N GLY A 6 36.93 -0.88 61.90
CA GLY A 6 36.04 -0.06 62.72
C GLY A 6 35.14 0.88 61.91
N LYS A 7 33.90 1.01 62.39
CA LYS A 7 33.02 2.20 62.52
C LYS A 7 32.89 3.22 61.36
N LYS A 8 31.69 3.19 60.77
CA LYS A 8 30.70 4.29 60.58
C LYS A 8 31.26 5.71 60.31
N GLY A 9 31.27 6.09 59.03
CA GLY A 9 31.47 7.45 58.54
C GLY A 9 30.19 8.08 57.93
N LYS A 10 29.70 9.12 58.63
CA LYS A 10 28.89 10.30 58.26
C LYS A 10 28.25 10.46 56.85
N LYS A 11 26.91 10.61 56.89
CA LYS A 11 25.99 11.50 56.14
C LYS A 11 26.55 12.29 54.92
N LYS A 12 25.98 12.02 53.74
CA LYS A 12 25.79 13.02 52.66
C LYS A 12 24.29 13.15 52.35
N LYS A 13 23.74 14.35 52.62
CA LYS A 13 22.38 14.79 52.24
C LYS A 13 22.32 14.90 50.71
N GLY A 14 21.74 13.91 50.03
CA GLY A 14 21.30 14.06 48.64
C GLY A 14 19.91 14.69 48.61
N LYS A 15 19.79 15.89 48.03
CA LYS A 15 18.51 16.56 47.74
C LYS A 15 17.60 15.59 46.96
N LYS A 16 16.47 15.20 47.55
CA LYS A 16 15.36 14.59 46.79
C LYS A 16 14.94 15.59 45.71
N LYS A 17 15.25 15.30 44.45
CA LYS A 17 14.59 15.94 43.31
C LYS A 17 13.10 15.61 43.46
N LYS A 18 12.28 16.64 43.61
CA LYS A 18 10.82 16.53 43.51
C LYS A 18 10.51 15.81 42.19
N VAL A 19 9.93 14.63 42.29
CA VAL A 19 9.25 13.99 41.16
C VAL A 19 8.18 15.01 40.76
N LYS A 20 8.30 15.57 39.56
CA LYS A 20 7.21 16.36 39.00
C LYS A 20 6.05 15.37 38.86
N GLU A 21 5.03 15.57 39.67
CA GLU A 21 3.76 14.88 39.59
C GLU A 21 3.23 15.18 38.19
N TYR A 22 3.40 14.22 37.27
CA TYR A 22 2.85 14.34 35.92
C TYR A 22 1.33 14.28 36.10
N LEU A 23 0.66 15.36 35.68
CA LEU A 23 -0.80 15.36 35.55
C LEU A 23 -1.21 14.12 34.74
N PRO A 24 -2.20 13.33 35.20
CA PRO A 24 -2.69 12.19 34.44
C PRO A 24 -3.08 12.69 33.04
N LEU A 25 -2.58 12.02 31.99
CA LEU A 25 -2.91 12.36 30.61
C LEU A 25 -4.43 12.38 30.47
N THR A 26 -5.00 13.57 30.34
CA THR A 26 -6.45 13.80 30.25
C THR A 26 -7.02 13.32 28.90
N TYR A 27 -6.13 12.91 28.00
CA TYR A 27 -6.46 12.48 26.65
C TYR A 27 -6.20 10.98 26.56
N ASN A 28 -7.28 10.23 26.36
CA ASN A 28 -7.21 8.85 25.90
C ASN A 28 -6.71 8.90 24.45
N ILE A 29 -5.42 8.65 24.24
CA ILE A 29 -4.88 8.51 22.89
C ILE A 29 -5.52 7.22 22.34
N PRO A 30 -6.21 7.28 21.19
CA PRO A 30 -6.76 6.08 20.57
C PRO A 30 -5.68 5.02 20.44
N GLU A 31 -6.05 3.77 20.70
CA GLU A 31 -5.14 2.65 20.54
C GLU A 31 -4.68 2.60 19.07
N TYR A 32 -3.37 2.53 18.83
CA TYR A 32 -2.82 2.54 17.48
C TYR A 32 -3.16 1.21 16.81
N GLU A 33 -4.10 1.24 15.87
CA GLU A 33 -4.42 0.09 15.03
C GLU A 33 -3.47 0.03 13.82
N ASP A 34 -2.92 -1.15 13.56
CA ASP A 34 -1.98 -1.33 12.44
C ASP A 34 -2.72 -1.17 11.09
N PRO A 35 -2.34 -0.20 10.24
CA PRO A 35 -3.03 0.08 8.99
C PRO A 35 -3.04 -1.10 8.01
N LYS A 36 -2.17 -2.11 8.19
CA LYS A 36 -2.21 -3.35 7.38
C LYS A 36 -3.43 -4.24 7.65
N ILE A 37 -4.03 -4.13 8.83
CA ILE A 37 -5.16 -4.97 9.25
C ILE A 37 -6.48 -4.36 8.77
N TYR A 38 -6.58 -3.02 8.75
CA TYR A 38 -7.83 -2.32 8.47
C TYR A 38 -8.02 -1.90 7.00
N THR A 39 -6.97 -1.86 6.17
CA THR A 39 -7.15 -1.54 4.75
C THR A 39 -8.00 -2.61 4.06
N PRO A 40 -9.17 -2.27 3.49
CA PRO A 40 -9.95 -3.21 2.71
C PRO A 40 -9.11 -3.73 1.54
N LYS A 41 -9.21 -5.03 1.29
CA LYS A 41 -8.52 -5.70 0.21
C LYS A 41 -9.54 -6.25 -0.78
N VAL A 42 -9.18 -6.20 -2.05
CA VAL A 42 -10.00 -6.65 -3.17
C VAL A 42 -9.21 -7.60 -4.05
N ASP A 43 -9.91 -8.53 -4.68
CA ASP A 43 -9.34 -9.46 -5.64
C ASP A 43 -9.65 -8.96 -7.05
N LEU A 44 -8.61 -8.71 -7.83
CA LEU A 44 -8.72 -8.10 -9.16
C LEU A 44 -8.38 -9.12 -10.23
N ILE A 45 -9.30 -9.33 -11.16
CA ILE A 45 -9.10 -10.17 -12.33
C ILE A 45 -8.91 -9.26 -13.53
N ILE A 46 -7.67 -9.08 -13.95
CA ILE A 46 -7.28 -8.23 -15.07
C ILE A 46 -7.33 -9.06 -16.35
N LYS A 47 -8.12 -8.62 -17.33
CA LYS A 47 -8.33 -9.30 -18.61
C LYS A 47 -8.11 -8.35 -19.79
N LEU A 48 -7.58 -8.88 -20.88
CA LEU A 48 -7.45 -8.14 -22.13
C LEU A 48 -8.82 -8.00 -22.80
N ALA A 49 -9.16 -6.78 -23.25
CA ALA A 49 -10.44 -6.48 -23.88
C ALA A 49 -10.58 -7.06 -25.30
N SER A 50 -9.57 -6.84 -26.15
CA SER A 50 -9.59 -7.32 -27.54
C SER A 50 -8.18 -7.44 -28.13
N PRO A 51 -7.81 -8.57 -28.76
CA PRO A 51 -8.53 -9.84 -28.76
C PRO A 51 -8.45 -10.51 -27.37
N PRO A 52 -9.55 -11.11 -26.85
CA PRO A 52 -9.52 -11.79 -25.57
C PRO A 52 -8.58 -13.00 -25.63
N ASN A 53 -7.52 -12.97 -24.85
CA ASN A 53 -6.52 -14.02 -24.80
C ASN A 53 -6.24 -14.39 -23.34
N GLU A 54 -6.24 -15.69 -23.03
CA GLU A 54 -6.04 -16.18 -21.67
C GLU A 54 -4.62 -15.98 -21.16
N ILE A 55 -3.65 -15.90 -22.07
CA ILE A 55 -2.22 -15.73 -21.75
C ILE A 55 -1.96 -14.42 -20.99
N PHE A 56 -2.76 -13.39 -21.25
CA PHE A 56 -2.59 -12.06 -20.65
C PHE A 56 -3.61 -11.76 -19.57
N ASN A 57 -4.28 -12.78 -19.04
CA ASN A 57 -5.14 -12.66 -17.88
C ASN A 57 -4.30 -12.78 -16.62
N GLN A 58 -4.40 -11.79 -15.73
CA GLN A 58 -3.68 -11.76 -14.47
C GLN A 58 -4.67 -11.58 -13.32
N THR A 59 -4.62 -12.50 -12.35
CA THR A 59 -5.34 -12.35 -11.09
C THR A 59 -4.40 -11.77 -10.04
N LEU A 60 -4.81 -10.68 -9.40
CA LEU A 60 -4.11 -10.07 -8.28
C LEU A 60 -4.99 -10.24 -7.03
N GLU A 61 -4.54 -11.08 -6.11
CA GLU A 61 -5.22 -11.30 -4.84
C GLU A 61 -4.79 -10.26 -3.81
N GLN A 62 -5.70 -9.92 -2.90
CA GLN A 62 -5.42 -9.10 -1.71
C GLN A 62 -4.87 -7.69 -2.01
N VAL A 63 -5.32 -7.06 -3.09
CA VAL A 63 -4.89 -5.71 -3.45
C VAL A 63 -5.58 -4.69 -2.53
N PRO A 64 -4.84 -3.81 -1.83
CA PRO A 64 -5.46 -2.77 -1.01
C PRO A 64 -6.25 -1.78 -1.88
N ILE A 65 -7.45 -1.38 -1.46
CA ILE A 65 -8.28 -0.41 -2.20
C ILE A 65 -7.64 0.98 -2.35
N SER A 66 -6.67 1.30 -1.49
CA SER A 66 -5.87 2.53 -1.55
C SER A 66 -4.81 2.51 -2.66
N THR A 67 -4.67 1.39 -3.37
CA THR A 67 -3.78 1.25 -4.52
C THR A 67 -4.24 2.15 -5.66
N ARG A 68 -3.31 2.85 -6.30
CA ARG A 68 -3.57 3.66 -7.49
C ARG A 68 -3.66 2.80 -8.74
N VAL A 69 -4.52 3.22 -9.68
CA VAL A 69 -4.67 2.56 -11.00
C VAL A 69 -3.34 2.54 -11.76
N ALA A 70 -2.49 3.58 -11.61
CA ALA A 70 -1.14 3.60 -12.18
C ALA A 70 -0.29 2.36 -11.83
N LYS A 71 -0.39 1.82 -10.60
CA LYS A 71 0.36 0.60 -10.22
C LYS A 71 -0.13 -0.63 -10.99
N ILE A 72 -1.43 -0.70 -11.30
CA ILE A 72 -1.99 -1.77 -12.12
C ILE A 72 -1.49 -1.64 -13.56
N VAL A 73 -1.45 -0.41 -14.09
CA VAL A 73 -0.88 -0.14 -15.41
C VAL A 73 0.60 -0.56 -15.48
N GLU A 74 1.40 -0.29 -14.44
CA GLU A 74 2.78 -0.76 -14.35
C GLU A 74 2.87 -2.29 -14.33
N GLN A 75 1.97 -2.97 -13.63
CA GLN A 75 1.88 -4.43 -13.60
C GLN A 75 1.61 -4.99 -15.02
N ILE A 76 0.65 -4.40 -15.73
CA ILE A 76 0.32 -4.75 -17.12
C ILE A 76 1.53 -4.51 -18.03
N LYS A 77 2.20 -3.35 -17.91
CA LYS A 77 3.42 -3.06 -18.68
C LYS A 77 4.53 -4.08 -18.43
N LYS A 78 4.72 -4.51 -17.18
CA LYS A 78 5.70 -5.55 -16.82
C LYS A 78 5.36 -6.89 -17.45
N MET A 79 4.08 -7.28 -17.44
CA MET A 79 3.60 -8.50 -18.11
C MET A 79 3.89 -8.48 -19.61
N HIS A 80 3.72 -7.33 -20.25
CA HIS A 80 4.02 -7.11 -21.66
C HIS A 80 5.49 -6.73 -21.96
N GLN A 81 6.39 -6.89 -20.99
CA GLN A 81 7.83 -6.60 -21.13
C GLN A 81 8.16 -5.17 -21.61
N GLY A 82 7.27 -4.21 -21.32
CA GLY A 82 7.45 -2.81 -21.70
C GLY A 82 7.09 -2.48 -23.16
N CYS A 83 6.62 -3.43 -23.96
CA CYS A 83 6.26 -3.22 -25.37
C CYS A 83 4.88 -2.58 -25.58
N VAL A 84 4.29 -1.98 -24.54
CA VAL A 84 2.92 -1.45 -24.55
C VAL A 84 2.86 -0.01 -24.05
N SER A 85 2.06 0.80 -24.74
CA SER A 85 1.80 2.21 -24.46
C SER A 85 0.29 2.45 -24.33
N SER A 86 -0.08 3.57 -23.70
CA SER A 86 -1.48 4.03 -23.60
C SER A 86 -2.45 2.95 -23.10
N VAL A 87 -2.17 2.36 -21.94
CA VAL A 87 -3.06 1.35 -21.33
C VAL A 87 -4.29 2.06 -20.75
N SER A 88 -5.47 1.71 -21.27
CA SER A 88 -6.77 2.10 -20.72
C SER A 88 -7.35 0.93 -19.94
N ILE A 89 -8.00 1.20 -18.80
CA ILE A 89 -8.59 0.18 -17.92
C ILE A 89 -10.03 0.60 -17.62
N SER A 90 -10.97 -0.33 -17.77
CA SER A 90 -12.38 -0.12 -17.45
C SER A 90 -12.90 -1.27 -16.57
N LYS A 91 -13.95 -0.99 -15.79
CA LYS A 91 -14.56 -1.95 -14.86
C LYS A 91 -15.69 -2.72 -15.56
N ASP A 92 -15.75 -4.03 -15.36
CA ASP A 92 -16.78 -4.97 -15.85
C ASP A 92 -16.93 -5.13 -17.38
N LYS A 93 -16.88 -4.04 -18.14
CA LYS A 93 -16.86 -4.02 -19.60
C LYS A 93 -15.82 -3.01 -20.06
N TYR A 94 -15.20 -3.28 -21.21
CA TYR A 94 -14.30 -2.30 -21.81
C TYR A 94 -15.09 -1.23 -22.54
N ASP A 95 -15.01 0.00 -22.03
CA ASP A 95 -15.47 1.21 -22.70
C ASP A 95 -14.34 2.26 -22.62
N PRO A 96 -13.82 2.74 -23.76
CA PRO A 96 -12.81 3.79 -23.79
C PRO A 96 -13.25 5.09 -23.13
N GLU A 97 -14.56 5.41 -23.13
CA GLU A 97 -15.07 6.65 -22.52
C GLU A 97 -15.15 6.54 -20.98
N GLU A 98 -15.38 5.34 -20.46
CA GLU A 98 -15.43 5.05 -19.02
C GLU A 98 -14.07 4.59 -18.46
N ALA A 99 -12.99 4.90 -19.18
CA ALA A 99 -11.65 4.53 -18.76
C ALA A 99 -11.29 5.19 -17.41
N MET A 100 -10.77 4.37 -16.49
CA MET A 100 -10.32 4.80 -15.18
C MET A 100 -9.08 5.68 -15.29
N ASP A 101 -9.09 6.79 -14.55
CA ASP A 101 -7.95 7.70 -14.45
C ASP A 101 -6.80 7.06 -13.65
N HIS A 102 -5.56 7.27 -14.10
CA HIS A 102 -4.37 6.60 -13.55
C HIS A 102 -3.99 7.13 -12.17
N ASP A 103 -4.30 8.40 -11.90
CA ASP A 103 -3.97 9.06 -10.63
C ASP A 103 -4.93 8.70 -9.50
N LYS A 104 -6.10 8.17 -9.84
CA LYS A 104 -7.13 7.77 -8.87
C LYS A 104 -6.80 6.43 -8.21
N THR A 105 -7.33 6.28 -7.02
CA THR A 105 -7.31 5.02 -6.27
C THR A 105 -8.45 4.11 -6.71
N LEU A 106 -8.31 2.80 -6.46
CA LEU A 106 -9.38 1.84 -6.75
C LEU A 106 -10.68 2.21 -6.03
N GLN A 107 -10.56 2.69 -4.79
CA GLN A 107 -11.70 3.17 -4.01
C GLN A 107 -12.47 4.32 -4.71
N GLU A 108 -11.76 5.32 -5.24
CA GLU A 108 -12.36 6.45 -5.96
C GLU A 108 -13.01 6.03 -7.28
N CYS A 109 -12.57 4.93 -7.86
CA CYS A 109 -13.17 4.33 -9.05
C CYS A 109 -14.34 3.38 -8.72
N GLY A 110 -14.82 3.35 -7.47
CA GLY A 110 -15.97 2.54 -7.08
C GLY A 110 -15.66 1.05 -6.88
N ILE A 111 -14.42 0.73 -6.54
CA ILE A 111 -13.98 -0.63 -6.14
C ILE A 111 -13.85 -0.63 -4.62
N VAL A 112 -14.77 -1.30 -3.94
CA VAL A 112 -14.90 -1.22 -2.47
C VAL A 112 -14.65 -2.57 -1.80
N ASP A 113 -15.30 -3.64 -2.26
CA ASP A 113 -15.03 -5.01 -1.83
C ASP A 113 -15.29 -6.03 -2.96
N GLY A 114 -14.84 -7.27 -2.74
CA GLY A 114 -15.13 -8.42 -3.60
C GLY A 114 -14.15 -8.68 -4.74
N GLU A 115 -14.56 -9.62 -5.60
CA GLU A 115 -13.86 -9.99 -6.84
C GLU A 115 -14.34 -9.12 -8.00
N ILE A 116 -13.44 -8.35 -8.61
CA ILE A 116 -13.78 -7.41 -9.68
C ILE A 116 -13.00 -7.73 -10.94
N LYS A 117 -13.70 -7.72 -12.08
CA LYS A 117 -13.10 -7.92 -13.39
C LYS A 117 -12.76 -6.57 -14.00
N LEU A 118 -11.47 -6.37 -14.27
CA LEU A 118 -10.96 -5.21 -14.96
C LEU A 118 -10.61 -5.60 -16.39
N PHE A 119 -11.09 -4.84 -17.35
CA PHE A 119 -10.75 -5.02 -18.76
C PHE A 119 -9.81 -3.91 -19.17
N TYR A 120 -8.73 -4.26 -19.85
CA TYR A 120 -7.77 -3.29 -20.35
C TYR A 120 -7.52 -3.46 -21.84
N ASP A 121 -7.10 -2.36 -22.46
CA ASP A 121 -6.65 -2.31 -23.83
C ASP A 121 -5.32 -1.53 -23.88
N TYR A 122 -4.54 -1.73 -24.94
CA TYR A 122 -3.23 -1.13 -25.06
C TYR A 122 -2.85 -0.87 -26.51
N LYS A 123 -1.94 0.08 -26.72
CA LYS A 123 -1.34 0.33 -28.04
C LYS A 123 0.09 -0.24 -28.06
N PRO A 124 0.42 -1.13 -29.00
CA PRO A 124 1.77 -1.67 -29.10
C PRO A 124 2.76 -0.55 -29.45
N ILE A 125 3.94 -0.59 -28.83
CA ILE A 125 5.04 0.31 -29.19
C ILE A 125 5.79 -0.32 -30.35
N THR A 126 5.78 0.34 -31.50
CA THR A 126 6.61 -0.02 -32.65
C THR A 126 7.82 0.90 -32.68
N ASN A 127 8.97 0.39 -32.23
CA ASN A 127 10.23 1.08 -32.47
C ASN A 127 10.68 0.74 -33.90
N PRO A 128 10.96 1.73 -34.76
CA PRO A 128 11.56 1.44 -36.06
C PRO A 128 12.90 0.76 -35.81
N LEU A 129 13.13 -0.38 -36.47
CA LEU A 129 14.47 -0.95 -36.52
C LEU A 129 15.35 0.08 -37.21
N LEU A 130 16.42 0.51 -36.54
CA LEU A 130 17.49 1.26 -37.19
C LEU A 130 18.07 0.34 -38.27
N VAL A 131 17.68 0.57 -39.52
CA VAL A 131 18.29 -0.05 -40.71
C VAL A 131 19.47 0.80 -41.13
#